data_AF-A0AA43LAX9-F1
#
_entry.id   AF-A0AA43LAX9-F1
#
_cell.length_a   1.000
_cell.length_b   1.000
_cell.length_c   1.000
_cell.angle_alpha   90.00
_cell.angle_beta   90.00
_cell.angle_gamma   90.00
#
_symmetry.space_group_name_H-M   'P 1'
#
loop_
_entity.id
_entity.type
_entity.pdbx_description
1 polymer ?
#
loop_
_entity_poly.entity_id
_entity_poly.type
_entity_poly.pdbx_seq_one_letter_code
_entity_poly.pdbx_strand_id
1 'polypeptide(L)'
;MERETSTMLYFLSNLHPFGFKLTESFIIQTILERAKRERKDKSNKEIYSQGLNIFKDKKNKRVSDLIEEALQKGYLTIIGWQDDQRIFTMTEEGLLELAVYWTDGFSEQYKSFAIEVNRLFEKAKSPAPPIITVMKLYKNNYTLDKVYSNFIQEVDTRGRISRDYHSHLLNEFAGVPDVPNNYYMFHLAPKLYVPCELQGKKVTLEIQGIDTPENLVISSPFPNKSYYAAGLKKGRKKSSFGFYPIIARKETFPEELEILLRWRIEEELLLDHQINIKFDFMNHEGNLFSSDQRFSRSAKMNEFSLVSSAVNSDIFSKNRKTDVVVKDIFNHFELRESISLSNFPVELHSLSWSGSHYGKWHKQRNL
;
A
#
# COMPACT_ATOMS: atom_id res chain seq x y z
N MET A 1 -14.51 -0.61 35.37
CA MET A 1 -14.41 -1.77 34.46
C MET A 1 -14.92 -1.48 33.05
N GLU A 2 -16.21 -1.58 32.69
CA GLU A 2 -16.66 -1.40 31.27
C GLU A 2 -16.19 -0.11 30.59
N ARG A 3 -16.15 1.01 31.34
CA ARG A 3 -15.73 2.34 30.83
C ARG A 3 -14.23 2.46 30.54
N GLU A 4 -13.41 1.73 31.27
CA GLU A 4 -11.94 1.75 31.09
C GLU A 4 -11.54 0.87 29.91
N THR A 5 -12.26 -0.25 29.74
CA THR A 5 -12.13 -1.14 28.59
C THR A 5 -12.50 -0.44 27.28
N SER A 6 -13.59 0.35 27.24
CA SER A 6 -13.99 1.06 26.01
C SER A 6 -12.98 2.11 25.54
N THR A 7 -12.35 2.86 26.45
CA THR A 7 -11.34 3.89 26.13
C THR A 7 -10.05 3.25 25.61
N MET A 8 -9.59 2.15 26.22
CA MET A 8 -8.41 1.42 25.78
C MET A 8 -8.63 0.77 24.40
N LEU A 9 -9.79 0.17 24.17
CA LEU A 9 -10.14 -0.43 22.88
C LEU A 9 -10.27 0.61 21.77
N TYR A 10 -10.80 1.80 22.06
CA TYR A 10 -10.78 2.93 21.13
C TYR A 10 -9.34 3.36 20.81
N PHE A 11 -8.47 3.49 21.83
CA PHE A 11 -7.07 3.82 21.66
C PHE A 11 -6.36 2.81 20.74
N LEU A 12 -6.41 1.52 21.07
CA LEU A 12 -5.79 0.46 20.28
C LEU A 12 -6.36 0.38 18.85
N SER A 13 -7.69 0.51 18.68
CA SER A 13 -8.34 0.50 17.36
C SER A 13 -7.84 1.62 16.44
N ASN A 14 -7.47 2.75 17.03
CA ASN A 14 -6.95 3.88 16.28
C ASN A 14 -5.46 3.77 15.98
N LEU A 15 -4.69 2.96 16.70
CA LEU A 15 -3.27 2.69 16.40
C LEU A 15 -3.11 1.69 15.26
N HIS A 16 -3.95 0.65 15.23
CA HIS A 16 -3.86 -0.45 14.27
C HIS A 16 -3.64 -0.01 12.79
N PRO A 17 -4.32 1.03 12.24
CA PRO A 17 -4.16 1.42 10.84
C PRO A 17 -2.76 1.95 10.47
N PHE A 18 -1.94 2.33 11.45
CA PHE A 18 -0.67 3.02 11.21
C PHE A 18 0.55 2.09 11.22
N GLY A 19 0.35 0.78 11.38
CA GLY A 19 1.38 -0.23 11.22
C GLY A 19 2.23 -0.48 12.47
N PHE A 20 3.51 -0.81 12.26
CA PHE A 20 4.39 -1.46 13.25
C PHE A 20 5.47 -0.54 13.85
N LYS A 21 5.53 0.74 13.47
CA LYS A 21 6.50 1.69 14.02
C LYS A 21 5.82 3.05 14.23
N LEU A 22 5.53 3.40 15.48
CA LEU A 22 4.79 4.60 15.84
C LEU A 22 5.59 5.40 16.86
N THR A 23 5.87 6.67 16.58
CA THR A 23 6.47 7.57 17.58
C THR A 23 5.41 8.04 18.57
N GLU A 24 5.83 8.30 19.80
CA GLU A 24 4.93 8.80 20.86
C GLU A 24 4.16 10.07 20.44
N SER A 25 4.86 11.03 19.84
CA SER A 25 4.24 12.29 19.39
C SER A 25 3.15 12.06 18.34
N PHE A 26 3.40 11.16 17.38
CA PHE A 26 2.45 10.79 16.35
C PHE A 26 1.20 10.13 16.94
N ILE A 27 1.38 9.23 17.90
CA ILE A 27 0.27 8.59 18.62
C ILE A 27 -0.59 9.66 19.31
N ILE A 28 0.03 10.53 20.10
CA ILE A 28 -0.68 11.56 20.86
C ILE A 28 -1.48 12.47 19.92
N GLN A 29 -0.84 12.99 18.87
CA GLN A 29 -1.50 13.87 17.91
C GLN A 29 -2.70 13.18 17.23
N THR A 30 -2.45 11.99 16.70
CA THR A 30 -3.45 11.24 15.93
C THR A 30 -4.69 10.90 16.76
N ILE A 31 -4.50 10.39 17.98
CA ILE A 31 -5.61 10.02 18.86
C ILE A 31 -6.43 11.24 19.27
N LEU A 32 -5.76 12.35 19.63
CA LEU A 32 -6.44 13.58 20.04
C LEU A 32 -7.24 14.21 18.88
N GLU A 33 -6.66 14.25 17.67
CA GLU A 33 -7.33 14.79 16.48
C GLU A 33 -8.56 13.97 16.11
N ARG A 34 -8.45 12.64 16.08
CA ARG A 34 -9.57 11.75 15.79
C ARG A 34 -10.67 11.86 16.84
N ALA A 35 -10.30 11.80 18.12
CA ALA A 35 -11.27 11.94 19.21
C ALA A 35 -11.97 13.31 19.17
N LYS A 36 -11.25 14.40 18.85
CA LYS A 36 -11.86 15.73 18.66
C LYS A 36 -12.90 15.72 17.53
N ARG A 37 -12.55 15.16 16.36
CA ARG A 37 -13.44 15.09 15.20
C ARG A 37 -14.67 14.23 15.47
N GLU A 38 -14.49 13.07 16.09
CA GLU A 38 -15.57 12.11 16.34
C GLU A 38 -16.50 12.51 17.47
N ARG A 39 -16.08 13.40 18.39
CA ARG A 39 -16.94 13.96 19.44
C ARG A 39 -17.93 14.99 18.90
N LYS A 40 -17.68 15.55 17.71
CA LYS A 40 -18.54 16.57 17.13
C LYS A 40 -19.97 16.02 17.03
N ASP A 41 -20.93 16.79 17.52
CA ASP A 41 -22.36 16.48 17.48
C ASP A 41 -22.79 15.24 18.30
N LYS A 42 -21.92 14.72 19.19
CA LYS A 42 -22.25 13.61 20.12
C LYS A 42 -22.61 14.11 21.52
N SER A 43 -23.56 13.45 22.15
CA SER A 43 -23.88 13.67 23.57
C SER A 43 -22.76 13.14 24.49
N ASN A 44 -22.69 13.65 25.72
CA ASN A 44 -21.73 13.16 26.71
C ASN A 44 -21.84 11.64 26.91
N LYS A 45 -23.07 11.10 26.96
CA LYS A 45 -23.30 9.64 27.10
C LYS A 45 -22.66 8.86 25.95
N GLU A 46 -22.82 9.32 24.72
CA GLU A 46 -22.19 8.70 23.54
C GLU A 46 -20.67 8.79 23.61
N ILE A 47 -20.13 9.96 23.94
CA ILE A 47 -18.69 10.20 24.09
C ILE A 47 -18.08 9.20 25.08
N TYR A 48 -18.69 9.01 26.25
CA TYR A 48 -18.19 8.04 27.24
C TYR A 48 -18.36 6.59 26.80
N SER A 49 -19.51 6.23 26.23
CA SER A 49 -19.76 4.85 25.79
C SER A 49 -18.79 4.39 24.70
N GLN A 50 -18.35 5.30 23.83
CA GLN A 50 -17.45 5.03 22.72
C GLN A 50 -15.97 5.21 23.08
N GLY A 51 -15.64 5.54 24.33
CA GLY A 51 -14.26 5.74 24.77
C GLY A 51 -13.60 7.03 24.23
N LEU A 52 -14.41 8.00 23.78
CA LEU A 52 -13.94 9.27 23.20
C LEU A 52 -13.56 10.32 24.25
N ASN A 53 -13.63 9.97 25.53
CA ASN A 53 -13.30 10.81 26.69
C ASN A 53 -11.79 10.97 26.90
N ILE A 54 -11.03 11.18 25.82
CA ILE A 54 -9.59 11.39 25.81
C ILE A 54 -9.32 12.89 25.58
N PHE A 55 -8.51 13.50 26.44
CA PHE A 55 -8.27 14.94 26.46
C PHE A 55 -6.79 15.26 26.69
N LYS A 56 -6.42 16.51 26.40
CA LYS A 56 -5.07 17.05 26.65
C LYS A 56 -4.84 17.33 28.15
N ASP A 57 -5.91 17.61 28.88
CA ASP A 57 -5.83 18.12 30.26
C ASP A 57 -6.20 17.07 31.31
N LYS A 58 -5.70 17.25 32.55
CA LYS A 58 -5.75 16.29 33.67
C LYS A 58 -7.14 15.84 34.15
N LYS A 59 -8.24 16.43 33.66
CA LYS A 59 -9.60 16.07 34.12
C LYS A 59 -10.10 14.74 33.57
N ASN A 60 -9.42 14.15 32.59
CA ASN A 60 -9.76 12.88 31.93
C ASN A 60 -8.49 12.09 31.58
N LYS A 61 -8.61 10.82 31.12
CA LYS A 61 -7.46 10.00 30.70
C LYS A 61 -6.66 10.71 29.60
N ARG A 62 -5.36 10.93 29.83
CA ARG A 62 -4.45 11.48 28.82
C ARG A 62 -3.97 10.36 27.90
N VAL A 63 -3.61 10.69 26.66
CA VAL A 63 -3.05 9.70 25.73
C VAL A 63 -1.78 9.06 26.29
N SER A 64 -0.90 9.83 26.95
CA SER A 64 0.29 9.30 27.60
C SER A 64 -0.04 8.26 28.68
N ASP A 65 -1.12 8.47 29.46
CA ASP A 65 -1.53 7.50 30.48
C ASP A 65 -2.03 6.20 29.83
N LEU A 66 -2.69 6.29 28.66
CA LEU A 66 -3.12 5.12 27.87
C LEU A 66 -1.93 4.38 27.24
N ILE A 67 -0.87 5.09 26.83
CA ILE A 67 0.37 4.47 26.35
C ILE A 67 0.99 3.62 27.46
N GLU A 68 1.16 4.19 28.65
CA GLU A 68 1.73 3.45 29.79
C GLU A 68 0.85 2.26 30.20
N GLU A 69 -0.47 2.44 30.25
CA GLU A 69 -1.40 1.34 30.55
C GLU A 69 -1.32 0.23 29.48
N ALA A 70 -1.19 0.58 28.21
CA ALA A 70 -1.05 -0.39 27.13
C ALA A 70 0.30 -1.13 27.16
N LEU A 71 1.38 -0.48 27.57
CA LEU A 71 2.68 -1.14 27.83
C LEU A 71 2.58 -2.11 29.01
N GLN A 72 1.96 -1.70 30.11
CA GLN A 72 1.79 -2.53 31.31
C GLN A 72 0.96 -3.79 31.03
N LYS A 73 -0.06 -3.66 30.17
CA LYS A 73 -0.90 -4.79 29.73
C LYS A 73 -0.28 -5.63 28.61
N GLY A 74 0.91 -5.26 28.14
CA GLY A 74 1.61 -5.96 27.07
C GLY A 74 0.95 -5.81 25.70
N TYR A 75 0.09 -4.81 25.47
CA TYR A 75 -0.55 -4.54 24.17
C TYR A 75 0.35 -3.76 23.21
N LEU A 76 1.29 -3.00 23.77
CA LEU A 76 2.34 -2.31 23.04
C LEU A 76 3.70 -2.77 23.54
N THR A 77 4.72 -2.65 22.68
CA THR A 77 6.13 -2.81 23.08
C THR A 77 7.00 -1.74 22.44
N ILE A 78 8.10 -1.40 23.10
CA ILE A 78 9.09 -0.44 22.62
C ILE A 78 10.09 -1.17 21.74
N ILE A 79 10.21 -0.75 20.49
CA ILE A 79 11.12 -1.36 19.50
C ILE A 79 12.34 -0.50 19.19
N GLY A 80 12.42 0.71 19.76
CA GLY A 80 13.55 1.59 19.58
C GLY A 80 13.27 3.02 20.04
N TRP A 81 14.22 3.88 19.72
CA TRP A 81 14.19 5.31 20.00
C TRP A 81 14.56 6.09 18.74
N GLN A 82 13.88 7.22 18.50
CA GLN A 82 14.19 8.16 17.42
C GLN A 82 14.00 9.58 17.94
N ASP A 83 15.03 10.42 17.84
CA ASP A 83 14.99 11.83 18.25
C ASP A 83 14.43 12.01 19.68
N ASP A 84 14.94 11.21 20.62
CA ASP A 84 14.49 11.11 22.03
C ASP A 84 13.03 10.68 22.23
N GLN A 85 12.37 10.17 21.19
CA GLN A 85 11.02 9.61 21.27
C GLN A 85 11.03 8.08 21.24
N ARG A 86 10.18 7.49 22.08
CA ARG A 86 9.91 6.05 22.05
C ARG A 86 9.20 5.67 20.76
N ILE A 87 9.67 4.59 20.13
CA ILE A 87 9.03 3.95 18.98
C ILE A 87 8.31 2.70 19.45
N PHE A 88 7.02 2.61 19.16
CA PHE A 88 6.15 1.53 19.57
C PHE A 88 5.72 0.66 18.40
N THR A 89 5.47 -0.62 18.68
CA THR A 89 4.65 -1.52 17.86
C THR A 89 3.55 -2.14 18.71
N MET A 90 2.47 -2.55 18.07
CA MET A 90 1.45 -3.40 18.69
C MET A 90 1.96 -4.85 18.76
N THR A 91 1.69 -5.52 19.88
CA THR A 91 2.03 -6.92 20.13
C THR A 91 0.93 -7.85 19.59
N GLU A 92 1.18 -9.16 19.61
CA GLU A 92 0.16 -10.17 19.26
C GLU A 92 -1.00 -10.14 20.26
N GLU A 93 -0.71 -9.92 21.54
CA GLU A 93 -1.71 -9.76 22.60
C GLU A 93 -2.61 -8.53 22.35
N GLY A 94 -2.02 -7.40 21.96
CA GLY A 94 -2.77 -6.20 21.61
C GLY A 94 -3.67 -6.41 20.38
N LEU A 95 -3.21 -7.17 19.39
CA LEU A 95 -4.00 -7.55 18.22
C LEU A 95 -5.13 -8.53 18.57
N LEU A 96 -4.88 -9.49 19.47
CA LEU A 96 -5.88 -10.43 19.95
C LEU A 96 -7.00 -9.74 20.72
N GLU A 97 -6.65 -8.79 21.61
CA GLU A 97 -7.63 -7.99 22.35
C GLU A 97 -8.57 -7.23 21.39
N LEU A 98 -8.01 -6.66 20.33
CA LEU A 98 -8.82 -6.00 19.29
C LEU A 98 -9.68 -6.98 18.50
N ALA A 99 -9.16 -8.17 18.17
CA ALA A 99 -9.92 -9.20 17.48
C ALA A 99 -11.12 -9.65 18.32
N VAL A 100 -10.91 -9.91 19.62
CA VAL A 100 -11.99 -10.24 20.58
C VAL A 100 -13.03 -9.12 20.60
N TYR A 101 -12.61 -7.85 20.70
CA TYR A 101 -13.52 -6.72 20.71
C TYR A 101 -14.34 -6.55 19.42
N TRP A 102 -13.68 -6.67 18.25
CA TRP A 102 -14.35 -6.49 16.97
C TRP A 102 -15.27 -7.65 16.59
N THR A 103 -15.08 -8.84 17.18
CA THR A 103 -15.88 -10.03 16.89
C THR A 103 -16.92 -10.35 17.96
N ASP A 104 -17.01 -9.50 18.98
CA ASP A 104 -17.77 -9.73 20.21
C ASP A 104 -17.46 -11.12 20.82
N GLY A 105 -16.16 -11.40 20.97
CA GLY A 105 -15.65 -12.66 21.53
C GLY A 105 -15.75 -13.85 20.58
N PHE A 106 -15.55 -13.63 19.28
CA PHE A 106 -15.70 -14.66 18.23
C PHE A 106 -17.08 -15.30 18.23
N SER A 107 -18.12 -14.49 18.40
CA SER A 107 -19.52 -14.91 18.41
C SER A 107 -19.94 -15.71 17.17
N GLU A 108 -20.97 -16.55 17.30
CA GLU A 108 -21.53 -17.32 16.16
C GLU A 108 -22.10 -16.40 15.08
N GLN A 109 -22.60 -15.22 15.46
CA GLN A 109 -23.05 -14.17 14.55
C GLN A 109 -21.89 -13.66 13.70
N TYR A 110 -20.75 -13.36 14.31
CA TYR A 110 -19.54 -12.98 13.57
C TYR A 110 -19.07 -14.09 12.63
N LYS A 111 -19.01 -15.34 13.09
CA LYS A 111 -18.60 -16.48 12.26
C LYS A 111 -19.50 -16.64 11.03
N SER A 112 -20.81 -16.54 11.22
CA SER A 112 -21.81 -16.60 10.15
C SER A 112 -21.61 -15.46 9.16
N PHE A 113 -21.47 -14.22 9.65
CA PHE A 113 -21.20 -13.05 8.83
C PHE A 113 -19.91 -13.19 8.02
N ALA A 114 -18.82 -13.67 8.62
CA ALA A 114 -17.53 -13.83 7.94
C ALA A 114 -17.59 -14.88 6.81
N ILE A 115 -18.33 -15.97 7.01
CA ILE A 115 -18.57 -16.99 5.97
C ILE A 115 -19.34 -16.37 4.81
N GLU A 116 -20.40 -15.61 5.08
CA GLU A 116 -21.22 -14.97 4.06
C GLU A 116 -20.46 -13.90 3.27
N VAL A 117 -19.63 -13.09 3.95
CA VAL A 117 -18.73 -12.14 3.30
C VAL A 117 -17.77 -12.89 2.37
N ASN A 118 -17.10 -13.96 2.80
CA ASN A 118 -16.20 -14.70 1.92
C ASN A 118 -16.92 -15.27 0.69
N ARG A 119 -18.10 -15.88 0.87
CA ARG A 119 -18.92 -16.40 -0.23
C ARG A 119 -19.32 -15.29 -1.22
N LEU A 120 -19.58 -14.09 -0.73
CA LEU A 120 -19.91 -12.93 -1.56
C LEU A 120 -18.74 -12.56 -2.49
N PHE A 121 -17.51 -12.51 -1.97
CA PHE A 121 -16.31 -12.23 -2.78
C PHE A 121 -15.96 -13.36 -3.73
N GLU A 122 -16.11 -14.62 -3.31
CA GLU A 122 -15.93 -15.80 -4.18
C GLU A 122 -16.91 -15.79 -5.35
N LYS A 123 -18.21 -15.55 -5.09
CA LYS A 123 -19.24 -15.45 -6.13
C LYS A 123 -18.96 -14.32 -7.11
N ALA A 124 -18.47 -13.18 -6.60
CA ALA A 124 -18.09 -12.04 -7.41
C ALA A 124 -16.70 -12.18 -8.05
N LYS A 125 -15.98 -13.29 -7.81
CA LYS A 125 -14.60 -13.52 -8.24
C LYS A 125 -13.72 -12.29 -8.00
N SER A 126 -13.79 -11.75 -6.80
CA SER A 126 -13.06 -10.54 -6.38
C SER A 126 -12.13 -10.87 -5.22
N PRO A 127 -10.94 -10.26 -5.11
CA PRO A 127 -10.05 -10.47 -3.97
C PRO A 127 -10.75 -10.13 -2.65
N ALA A 128 -10.85 -11.14 -1.77
CA ALA A 128 -11.46 -11.01 -0.46
C ALA A 128 -10.71 -10.00 0.41
N PRO A 129 -11.38 -9.30 1.33
CA PRO A 129 -10.73 -8.43 2.30
C PRO A 129 -9.95 -9.27 3.33
N PRO A 130 -8.90 -8.71 3.96
CA PRO A 130 -8.24 -9.36 5.10
C PRO A 130 -9.22 -9.62 6.24
N ILE A 131 -8.99 -10.66 7.04
CA ILE A 131 -9.88 -11.04 8.14
C ILE A 131 -10.13 -9.88 9.12
N ILE A 132 -9.11 -9.07 9.38
CA ILE A 132 -9.21 -7.91 10.27
C ILE A 132 -10.17 -6.84 9.75
N THR A 133 -10.30 -6.72 8.43
CA THR A 133 -11.29 -5.85 7.79
C THR A 133 -12.69 -6.43 7.98
N VAL A 134 -12.87 -7.75 7.83
CA VAL A 134 -14.15 -8.44 8.07
C VAL A 134 -14.61 -8.25 9.53
N MET A 135 -13.70 -8.40 10.50
CA MET A 135 -13.96 -8.12 11.92
C MET A 135 -14.48 -6.70 12.13
N LYS A 136 -13.84 -5.70 11.51
CA LYS A 136 -14.26 -4.30 11.61
C LYS A 136 -15.60 -4.03 10.93
N LEU A 137 -15.87 -4.66 9.79
CA LEU A 137 -17.17 -4.54 9.10
C LEU A 137 -18.29 -5.07 10.00
N TYR A 138 -18.08 -6.23 10.62
CA TYR A 138 -19.00 -6.78 11.60
C TYR A 138 -19.22 -5.83 12.78
N LYS A 139 -18.13 -5.34 13.41
CA LYS A 139 -18.25 -4.42 14.55
C LYS A 139 -19.02 -3.15 14.23
N ASN A 140 -18.89 -2.66 13.00
CA ASN A 140 -19.58 -1.47 12.52
C ASN A 140 -20.98 -1.76 11.94
N ASN A 141 -21.54 -2.95 12.19
CA ASN A 141 -22.88 -3.37 11.77
C ASN A 141 -23.11 -3.22 10.25
N TYR A 142 -22.11 -3.58 9.44
CA TYR A 142 -22.29 -3.64 7.99
C TYR A 142 -23.21 -4.82 7.64
N THR A 143 -24.16 -4.57 6.73
CA THR A 143 -24.92 -5.64 6.09
C THR A 143 -24.15 -6.19 4.89
N LEU A 144 -24.48 -7.40 4.43
CA LEU A 144 -23.88 -7.96 3.21
C LEU A 144 -24.06 -7.05 1.99
N ASP A 145 -25.23 -6.39 1.86
CA ASP A 145 -25.48 -5.43 0.78
C ASP A 145 -24.53 -4.24 0.83
N LYS A 146 -24.24 -3.70 2.03
CA LYS A 146 -23.25 -2.62 2.20
C LYS A 146 -21.83 -3.08 1.89
N VAL A 147 -21.50 -4.34 2.20
CA VAL A 147 -20.21 -4.92 1.81
C VAL A 147 -20.13 -5.04 0.30
N TYR A 148 -21.19 -5.54 -0.34
CA TYR A 148 -21.27 -5.67 -1.80
C TYR A 148 -21.12 -4.33 -2.50
N SER A 149 -21.90 -3.32 -2.10
CA SER A 149 -21.85 -1.99 -2.71
C SER A 149 -20.46 -1.37 -2.62
N ASN A 150 -19.84 -1.40 -1.43
CA ASN A 150 -18.63 -0.63 -1.16
C ASN A 150 -17.33 -1.32 -1.60
N PHE A 151 -17.34 -2.64 -1.80
CA PHE A 151 -16.10 -3.40 -2.08
C PHE A 151 -16.13 -4.18 -3.40
N ILE A 152 -17.30 -4.44 -3.96
CA ILE A 152 -17.48 -5.29 -5.14
C ILE A 152 -18.14 -4.52 -6.29
N GLN A 153 -19.28 -3.87 -6.05
CA GLN A 153 -20.08 -3.25 -7.11
C GLN A 153 -19.55 -1.89 -7.54
N GLU A 154 -19.22 -1.01 -6.58
CA GLU A 154 -18.68 0.30 -6.93
C GLU A 154 -17.26 0.16 -7.45
N VAL A 155 -17.08 0.36 -8.75
CA VAL A 155 -15.85 0.98 -9.25
C VAL A 155 -15.87 2.40 -8.71
N ASP A 156 -15.32 2.57 -7.51
CA ASP A 156 -15.20 3.89 -6.91
C ASP A 156 -14.48 4.84 -7.88
N THR A 157 -14.57 6.14 -7.63
CA THR A 157 -13.91 7.13 -8.51
C THR A 157 -12.42 6.81 -8.72
N ARG A 158 -11.77 6.15 -7.76
CA ARG A 158 -10.35 5.77 -7.85
C ARG A 158 -10.13 4.58 -8.78
N GLY A 159 -10.98 3.56 -8.74
CA GLY A 159 -10.91 2.39 -9.61
C GLY A 159 -11.12 2.77 -11.07
N ARG A 160 -12.03 3.71 -11.34
CA ARG A 160 -12.21 4.26 -12.69
C ARG A 160 -10.95 5.02 -13.15
N ILE A 161 -10.41 5.88 -12.28
CA ILE A 161 -9.16 6.59 -12.58
C ILE A 161 -8.01 5.62 -12.85
N SER A 162 -7.92 4.51 -12.09
CA SER A 162 -6.94 3.47 -12.30
C SER A 162 -7.12 2.84 -13.69
N ARG A 163 -8.32 2.37 -14.03
CA ARG A 163 -8.60 1.78 -15.34
C ARG A 163 -8.29 2.74 -16.49
N ASP A 164 -8.71 3.99 -16.38
CA ASP A 164 -8.43 5.03 -17.39
C ASP A 164 -6.92 5.25 -17.58
N TYR A 165 -6.15 5.25 -16.48
CA TYR A 165 -4.69 5.36 -16.51
C TYR A 165 -4.04 4.15 -17.21
N HIS A 166 -4.46 2.94 -16.85
CA HIS A 166 -3.90 1.73 -17.42
C HIS A 166 -4.22 1.60 -18.91
N SER A 167 -5.45 1.93 -19.30
CA SER A 167 -5.89 1.98 -20.71
C SER A 167 -5.07 3.01 -21.51
N HIS A 168 -4.81 4.17 -20.92
CA HIS A 168 -3.95 5.17 -21.55
C HIS A 168 -2.54 4.66 -21.79
N LEU A 169 -1.90 4.08 -20.78
CA LEU A 169 -0.55 3.52 -20.92
C LEU A 169 -0.50 2.42 -21.98
N LEU A 170 -1.50 1.53 -22.01
CA LEU A 170 -1.62 0.47 -23.01
C LEU A 170 -1.75 1.04 -24.43
N ASN A 171 -2.53 2.10 -24.58
CA ASN A 171 -2.71 2.74 -25.88
C ASN A 171 -1.41 3.39 -26.36
N GLU A 172 -0.69 4.08 -25.48
CA GLU A 172 0.59 4.71 -25.85
C GLU A 172 1.71 3.70 -26.11
N PHE A 173 1.69 2.54 -25.43
CA PHE A 173 2.74 1.52 -25.55
C PHE A 173 2.46 0.50 -26.67
N ALA A 174 1.23 -0.01 -26.74
CA ALA A 174 0.84 -1.13 -27.59
C ALA A 174 -0.26 -0.78 -28.62
N GLY A 175 -0.74 0.47 -28.67
CA GLY A 175 -1.87 0.85 -29.53
C GLY A 175 -3.21 0.22 -29.11
N VAL A 176 -3.29 -0.29 -27.87
CA VAL A 176 -4.47 -0.98 -27.34
C VAL A 176 -5.35 0.03 -26.57
N PRO A 177 -6.60 0.29 -27.00
CA PRO A 177 -7.40 1.40 -26.47
C PRO A 177 -7.99 1.18 -25.08
N ASP A 178 -8.15 -0.08 -24.65
CA ASP A 178 -8.69 -0.44 -23.33
C ASP A 178 -8.02 -1.71 -22.80
N VAL A 179 -8.11 -1.93 -21.50
CA VAL A 179 -7.62 -3.13 -20.83
C VAL A 179 -8.26 -4.39 -21.45
N PRO A 180 -7.47 -5.30 -22.04
CA PRO A 180 -7.99 -6.51 -22.67
C PRO A 180 -8.47 -7.52 -21.63
N ASN A 181 -9.74 -7.91 -21.67
CA ASN A 181 -10.32 -8.88 -20.73
C ASN A 181 -9.73 -10.30 -20.85
N ASN A 182 -9.17 -10.65 -22.00
CA ASN A 182 -8.67 -12.01 -22.30
C ASN A 182 -7.13 -12.13 -22.18
N TYR A 183 -6.45 -11.06 -21.78
CA TYR A 183 -5.00 -11.02 -21.68
C TYR A 183 -4.59 -10.61 -20.27
N TYR A 184 -3.52 -11.21 -19.81
CA TYR A 184 -2.80 -10.81 -18.61
C TYR A 184 -1.73 -9.79 -18.98
N MET A 185 -1.47 -8.88 -18.06
CA MET A 185 -0.56 -7.77 -18.27
C MET A 185 0.42 -7.68 -17.11
N PHE A 186 1.69 -7.49 -17.40
CA PHE A 186 2.67 -7.10 -16.40
C PHE A 186 2.95 -5.61 -16.51
N HIS A 187 2.62 -4.85 -15.47
CA HIS A 187 2.97 -3.43 -15.35
C HIS A 187 4.26 -3.29 -14.51
N LEU A 188 5.35 -2.94 -15.19
CA LEU A 188 6.63 -2.67 -14.54
C LEU A 188 6.75 -1.16 -14.29
N ALA A 189 6.96 -0.76 -13.03
CA ALA A 189 7.14 0.63 -12.61
C ALA A 189 8.47 0.81 -11.85
N PRO A 190 9.61 0.92 -12.55
CA PRO A 190 10.93 1.04 -11.92
C PRO A 190 11.05 2.35 -11.13
N LYS A 191 11.52 2.26 -9.89
CA LYS A 191 11.78 3.40 -9.01
C LYS A 191 13.16 3.26 -8.34
N LEU A 192 13.88 4.36 -8.27
CA LEU A 192 15.17 4.47 -7.58
C LEU A 192 15.06 5.49 -6.45
N TYR A 193 15.33 5.07 -5.22
CA TYR A 193 15.52 5.97 -4.08
C TYR A 193 17.01 6.26 -3.88
N VAL A 194 17.33 7.53 -3.64
CA VAL A 194 18.70 8.03 -3.52
C VAL A 194 18.89 8.79 -2.21
N PRO A 195 20.13 8.86 -1.68
CA PRO A 195 20.49 9.79 -0.62
C PRO A 195 20.23 11.25 -1.01
N CYS A 196 20.01 12.12 -0.02
CA CYS A 196 19.74 13.55 -0.24
C CYS A 196 20.86 14.24 -1.02
N GLU A 197 22.10 13.79 -0.85
CA GLU A 197 23.31 14.31 -1.50
C GLU A 197 23.31 14.06 -3.02
N LEU A 198 22.54 13.07 -3.49
CA LEU A 198 22.43 12.69 -4.90
C LEU A 198 21.13 13.17 -5.55
N GLN A 199 20.35 13.97 -4.83
CA GLN A 199 19.10 14.53 -5.32
C GLN A 199 19.34 15.57 -6.42
N GLY A 200 18.59 15.47 -7.51
CA GLY A 200 18.70 16.37 -8.67
C GLY A 200 19.79 16.01 -9.68
N LYS A 201 20.68 15.05 -9.37
CA LYS A 201 21.70 14.55 -10.29
C LYS A 201 21.10 13.80 -11.47
N LYS A 202 21.83 13.75 -12.57
CA LYS A 202 21.39 13.03 -13.78
C LYS A 202 21.39 11.52 -13.52
N VAL A 203 20.24 10.88 -13.75
CA VAL A 203 20.05 9.43 -13.60
C VAL A 203 19.75 8.80 -14.95
N THR A 204 20.39 7.66 -15.24
CA THR A 204 20.05 6.78 -16.37
C THR A 204 19.67 5.38 -15.88
N LEU A 205 18.88 4.68 -16.68
CA LEU A 205 18.39 3.32 -16.42
C LEU A 205 18.58 2.51 -17.70
N GLU A 206 19.31 1.41 -17.58
CA GLU A 206 19.33 0.32 -18.56
C GLU A 206 18.53 -0.85 -17.98
N ILE A 207 17.69 -1.48 -18.81
CA ILE A 207 16.87 -2.62 -18.40
C ILE A 207 17.21 -3.79 -19.32
N GLN A 208 17.48 -4.96 -18.73
CA GLN A 208 17.73 -6.20 -19.44
C GLN A 208 16.71 -7.28 -19.02
N GLY A 209 16.49 -8.26 -19.90
CA GLY A 209 15.56 -9.38 -19.68
C GLY A 209 14.14 -9.15 -20.20
N ILE A 210 13.81 -7.94 -20.63
CA ILE A 210 12.50 -7.57 -21.20
C ILE A 210 12.63 -6.54 -22.32
N ASP A 211 11.63 -6.50 -23.18
CA ASP A 211 11.47 -5.42 -24.15
C ASP A 211 11.10 -4.11 -23.45
N THR A 212 11.73 -3.03 -23.90
CA THR A 212 11.50 -1.69 -23.37
C THR A 212 10.99 -0.74 -24.44
N PRO A 213 10.18 0.26 -24.06
CA PRO A 213 9.76 1.29 -25.00
C PRO A 213 10.93 2.19 -25.39
N GLU A 214 11.06 2.50 -26.68
CA GLU A 214 12.12 3.39 -27.20
C GLU A 214 12.09 4.79 -26.57
N ASN A 215 10.91 5.24 -26.12
CA ASN A 215 10.69 6.55 -25.52
C ASN A 215 10.64 6.53 -23.98
N LEU A 216 11.28 5.53 -23.34
CA LEU A 216 11.41 5.47 -21.89
C LEU A 216 12.16 6.71 -21.37
N VAL A 217 11.58 7.37 -20.37
CA VAL A 217 12.17 8.54 -19.71
C VAL A 217 12.28 8.33 -18.22
N ILE A 218 13.27 9.01 -17.63
CA ILE A 218 13.43 9.10 -16.18
C ILE A 218 13.01 10.49 -15.75
N SER A 219 12.20 10.53 -14.70
CA SER A 219 11.72 11.78 -14.12
C SER A 219 11.87 11.76 -12.60
N SER A 220 12.06 12.94 -12.02
CA SER A 220 11.89 13.16 -10.58
C SER A 220 10.52 13.80 -10.37
N PRO A 221 9.48 13.01 -10.05
CA PRO A 221 8.11 13.50 -10.07
C PRO A 221 7.78 14.43 -8.91
N PHE A 222 8.57 14.37 -7.84
CA PHE A 222 8.52 15.30 -6.73
C PHE A 222 9.94 15.74 -6.43
N PRO A 223 10.35 16.96 -6.84
CA PRO A 223 11.72 17.43 -6.67
C PRO A 223 12.20 17.42 -5.22
N ASN A 224 11.30 17.37 -4.24
CA ASN A 224 11.59 17.31 -2.79
C ASN A 224 11.60 15.89 -2.22
N LYS A 225 11.29 14.86 -3.02
CA LYS A 225 11.39 13.46 -2.61
C LYS A 225 12.61 12.86 -3.30
N SER A 226 13.45 12.17 -2.54
CA SER A 226 14.71 11.58 -3.01
C SER A 226 14.48 10.31 -3.84
N TYR A 227 13.65 10.39 -4.89
CA TYR A 227 13.46 9.27 -5.81
C TYR A 227 13.24 9.69 -7.27
N TYR A 228 13.58 8.77 -8.16
CA TYR A 228 13.38 8.83 -9.60
C TYR A 228 12.45 7.69 -10.03
N ALA A 229 11.65 7.94 -11.07
CA ALA A 229 10.76 6.95 -11.65
C ALA A 229 10.94 6.90 -13.17
N ALA A 230 10.94 5.69 -13.71
CA ALA A 230 10.93 5.45 -15.15
C ALA A 230 9.49 5.33 -15.68
N GLY A 231 9.24 5.81 -16.89
CA GLY A 231 7.96 5.66 -17.59
C GLY A 231 7.97 6.34 -18.95
N LEU A 232 6.81 6.69 -19.49
CA LEU A 232 6.69 7.20 -20.87
C LEU A 232 6.49 8.72 -20.88
N LYS A 233 6.99 9.40 -21.91
CA LYS A 233 6.76 10.84 -22.11
C LYS A 233 5.89 11.12 -23.32
N LYS A 234 4.82 11.91 -23.13
CA LYS A 234 4.01 12.45 -24.23
C LYS A 234 4.27 13.93 -24.46
N GLY A 235 5.03 14.25 -25.49
CA GLY A 235 5.37 15.63 -25.87
C GLY A 235 6.21 16.34 -24.80
N ARG A 236 6.02 17.65 -24.63
CA ARG A 236 6.98 18.48 -23.84
C ARG A 236 6.87 18.41 -22.32
N LYS A 237 5.78 17.93 -21.72
CA LYS A 237 5.51 18.23 -20.29
C LYS A 237 5.07 17.07 -19.39
N LYS A 238 4.95 15.86 -19.92
CA LYS A 238 4.01 14.95 -19.30
C LYS A 238 4.48 13.50 -19.35
N SER A 239 4.88 12.97 -18.18
CA SER A 239 5.34 11.59 -18.01
C SER A 239 4.29 10.75 -17.26
N SER A 240 4.11 9.51 -17.71
CA SER A 240 3.50 8.43 -16.93
C SER A 240 4.60 7.66 -16.17
N PHE A 241 4.23 6.81 -15.22
CA PHE A 241 5.17 5.92 -14.53
C PHE A 241 4.91 4.47 -14.89
N GLY A 242 5.97 3.76 -15.23
CA GLY A 242 5.90 2.38 -15.68
C GLY A 242 5.40 2.21 -17.12
N PHE A 243 5.39 0.96 -17.54
CA PHE A 243 5.03 0.48 -18.87
C PHE A 243 4.69 -1.02 -18.82
N TYR A 244 4.34 -1.63 -19.96
CA TYR A 244 3.90 -3.02 -20.03
C TYR A 244 4.82 -3.90 -20.88
N PRO A 245 5.88 -4.48 -20.31
CA PRO A 245 6.75 -5.38 -21.08
C PRO A 245 6.05 -6.67 -21.54
N ILE A 246 4.94 -7.07 -20.91
CA ILE A 246 4.24 -8.32 -21.25
C ILE A 246 2.74 -8.06 -21.31
N ILE A 247 2.13 -8.37 -22.45
CA ILE A 247 0.68 -8.46 -22.66
C ILE A 247 0.43 -9.77 -23.41
N ALA A 248 -0.05 -10.79 -22.71
CA ALA A 248 -0.14 -12.14 -23.24
C ALA A 248 -1.37 -12.89 -22.70
N ARG A 249 -1.82 -13.92 -23.40
CA ARG A 249 -2.83 -14.82 -22.85
C ARG A 249 -2.21 -15.68 -21.76
N LYS A 250 -3.02 -16.21 -20.85
CA LYS A 250 -2.56 -17.02 -19.70
C LYS A 250 -1.61 -18.13 -20.12
N GLU A 251 -1.92 -18.81 -21.23
CA GLU A 251 -1.18 -19.97 -21.73
C GLU A 251 0.23 -19.62 -22.25
N THR A 252 0.45 -18.35 -22.58
CA THR A 252 1.70 -17.81 -23.14
C THR A 252 2.39 -16.83 -22.21
N PHE A 253 1.76 -16.49 -21.09
CA PHE A 253 2.32 -15.59 -20.09
C PHE A 253 3.38 -16.37 -19.30
N PRO A 254 4.60 -15.82 -19.12
CA PRO A 254 5.67 -16.57 -18.49
C PRO A 254 5.34 -16.88 -17.02
N GLU A 255 5.76 -18.06 -16.56
CA GLU A 255 5.65 -18.42 -15.14
C GLU A 255 6.65 -17.63 -14.29
N GLU A 256 7.85 -17.39 -14.83
CA GLU A 256 8.94 -16.66 -14.20
C GLU A 256 9.60 -15.68 -15.17
N LEU A 257 10.17 -14.60 -14.64
CA LEU A 257 10.85 -13.57 -15.39
C LEU A 257 12.02 -12.98 -14.61
N GLU A 258 13.18 -12.92 -15.25
CA GLU A 258 14.36 -12.26 -14.70
C GLU A 258 14.56 -10.88 -15.34
N ILE A 259 14.74 -9.87 -14.51
CA ILE A 259 14.97 -8.49 -14.93
C ILE A 259 16.22 -7.97 -14.22
N LEU A 260 17.07 -7.27 -14.97
CA LEU A 260 18.15 -6.47 -14.41
C LEU A 260 17.89 -4.99 -14.67
N LEU A 261 17.75 -4.22 -13.59
CA LEU A 261 17.69 -2.76 -13.64
C LEU A 261 19.07 -2.19 -13.28
N ARG A 262 19.78 -1.61 -14.25
CA ARG A 262 21.05 -0.92 -14.01
C ARG A 262 20.83 0.57 -13.92
N TRP A 263 20.86 1.10 -12.71
CA TRP A 263 20.77 2.52 -12.45
C TRP A 263 22.16 3.13 -12.38
N ARG A 264 22.35 4.25 -13.06
CA ARG A 264 23.57 5.05 -12.96
C ARG A 264 23.22 6.48 -12.57
N ILE A 265 23.85 6.98 -11.51
CA ILE A 265 23.75 8.37 -11.06
C ILE A 265 25.08 9.03 -11.40
N GLU A 266 25.10 9.79 -12.50
CA GLU A 266 26.32 10.41 -13.06
C GLU A 266 27.53 9.44 -13.05
N GLU A 267 28.69 9.87 -12.58
CA GLU A 267 29.87 9.02 -12.37
C GLU A 267 29.97 8.52 -10.91
N GLU A 268 28.95 8.81 -10.09
CA GLU A 268 29.03 8.67 -8.64
C GLU A 268 28.49 7.36 -8.12
N LEU A 269 27.52 6.73 -8.80
CA LEU A 269 26.89 5.52 -8.30
C LEU A 269 26.40 4.63 -9.43
N LEU A 270 26.71 3.35 -9.34
CA LEU A 270 26.12 2.28 -10.14
C LEU A 270 25.36 1.31 -9.23
N LEU A 271 24.10 1.03 -9.57
CA LEU A 271 23.26 0.11 -8.81
C LEU A 271 22.60 -0.90 -9.76
N ASP A 272 23.02 -2.15 -9.65
CA ASP A 272 22.46 -3.28 -10.38
C ASP A 272 21.39 -3.95 -9.51
N HIS A 273 20.12 -3.90 -9.90
CA HIS A 273 19.05 -4.59 -9.21
C HIS A 273 18.56 -5.78 -10.05
N GLN A 274 19.00 -6.96 -9.65
CA GLN A 274 18.57 -8.25 -10.20
C GLN A 274 17.29 -8.69 -9.50
N ILE A 275 16.24 -8.87 -10.29
CA ILE A 275 14.92 -9.24 -9.80
C ILE A 275 14.51 -10.53 -10.51
N ASN A 276 14.27 -11.58 -9.75
CA ASN A 276 13.58 -12.77 -10.21
C ASN A 276 12.10 -12.68 -9.78
N ILE A 277 11.21 -12.72 -10.75
CA ILE A 277 9.77 -12.59 -10.58
C ILE A 277 9.10 -13.92 -10.87
N LYS A 278 8.29 -14.41 -9.94
CA LYS A 278 7.32 -15.50 -10.16
C LYS A 278 5.91 -14.94 -10.28
N PHE A 279 5.14 -15.38 -11.27
CA PHE A 279 3.76 -14.94 -11.49
C PHE A 279 2.75 -15.97 -10.98
N ASP A 280 2.03 -15.62 -9.91
CA ASP A 280 1.03 -16.46 -9.28
C ASP A 280 -0.38 -16.09 -9.77
N PHE A 281 -1.01 -17.00 -10.53
CA PHE A 281 -2.36 -16.83 -11.06
C PHE A 281 -3.42 -17.20 -10.01
N MET A 282 -3.93 -16.19 -9.33
CA MET A 282 -5.02 -16.27 -8.37
C MET A 282 -6.39 -16.47 -9.04
N ASN A 283 -7.29 -17.17 -8.34
CA ASN A 283 -8.62 -17.52 -8.81
C ASN A 283 -9.64 -16.37 -8.61
N HIS A 284 -9.49 -15.28 -9.37
CA HIS A 284 -10.42 -14.16 -9.44
C HIS A 284 -10.36 -13.48 -10.84
N GLU A 285 -11.25 -12.53 -11.14
CA GLU A 285 -11.38 -11.89 -12.48
C GLU A 285 -10.29 -10.84 -12.80
N GLY A 286 -9.17 -10.88 -12.11
CA GLY A 286 -8.10 -9.90 -12.26
C GLY A 286 -7.09 -10.33 -13.31
N ASN A 287 -6.53 -9.39 -14.06
CA ASN A 287 -5.59 -9.67 -15.14
C ASN A 287 -4.28 -8.86 -15.07
N LEU A 288 -4.10 -8.04 -14.04
CA LEU A 288 -2.92 -7.19 -13.87
C LEU A 288 -1.95 -7.78 -12.84
N PHE A 289 -0.69 -7.96 -13.24
CA PHE A 289 0.45 -8.05 -12.33
C PHE A 289 1.16 -6.70 -12.30
N SER A 290 1.66 -6.26 -11.15
CA SER A 290 2.36 -4.97 -11.03
C SER A 290 3.58 -5.10 -10.12
N SER A 291 4.69 -4.43 -10.49
CA SER A 291 5.84 -4.28 -9.59
C SER A 291 5.55 -3.30 -8.43
N ASP A 292 4.41 -2.62 -8.46
CA ASP A 292 3.85 -1.82 -7.38
C ASP A 292 2.47 -2.37 -7.04
N GLN A 293 2.39 -3.38 -6.17
CA GLN A 293 1.12 -3.95 -5.72
C GLN A 293 0.62 -3.14 -4.54
N ARG A 294 -0.06 -2.03 -4.82
CA ARG A 294 -0.81 -1.27 -3.81
C ARG A 294 -2.27 -1.30 -4.18
N PHE A 295 -3.15 -1.41 -3.20
CA PHE A 295 -4.57 -1.57 -3.47
C PHE A 295 -5.41 -0.36 -3.01
N SER A 296 -6.43 -0.01 -3.78
CA SER A 296 -7.35 1.10 -3.47
C SER A 296 -8.23 0.79 -2.26
N ARG A 297 -8.37 -0.50 -1.95
CA ARG A 297 -8.96 -1.07 -0.73
C ARG A 297 -8.10 -2.22 -0.23
N SER A 298 -8.20 -2.54 1.06
CA SER A 298 -7.52 -3.71 1.62
C SER A 298 -8.00 -5.00 0.94
N ALA A 299 -7.05 -5.81 0.49
CA ALA A 299 -7.28 -7.14 -0.07
C ALA A 299 -6.38 -8.15 0.64
N LYS A 300 -6.80 -9.42 0.69
CA LYS A 300 -6.01 -10.55 1.18
C LYS A 300 -4.95 -10.93 0.13
N MET A 301 -4.11 -9.97 -0.20
CA MET A 301 -3.08 -10.02 -1.22
C MET A 301 -1.85 -9.27 -0.68
N ASN A 302 -0.67 -9.64 -1.18
CA ASN A 302 0.57 -8.99 -0.76
C ASN A 302 0.64 -7.57 -1.33
N GLU A 303 0.75 -6.58 -0.45
CA GLU A 303 1.04 -5.20 -0.83
C GLU A 303 2.53 -4.91 -0.71
N PHE A 304 3.13 -4.36 -1.77
CA PHE A 304 4.53 -3.95 -1.81
C PHE A 304 4.81 -3.04 -3.00
N SER A 305 5.94 -2.37 -2.96
CA SER A 305 6.52 -1.66 -4.11
C SER A 305 7.94 -2.15 -4.27
N LEU A 306 8.24 -2.74 -5.44
CA LEU A 306 9.60 -3.06 -5.84
C LEU A 306 10.33 -1.74 -6.10
N VAL A 307 11.37 -1.50 -5.32
CA VAL A 307 12.19 -0.27 -5.41
C VAL A 307 13.65 -0.63 -5.32
N SER A 308 14.47 0.01 -6.16
CA SER A 308 15.91 0.06 -6.02
C SER A 308 16.25 1.17 -5.00
N SER A 309 17.09 0.89 -4.02
CA SER A 309 17.51 1.90 -3.03
C SER A 309 19.01 1.88 -2.85
N ALA A 310 19.61 3.06 -2.92
CA ALA A 310 21.00 3.31 -2.52
C ALA A 310 21.11 3.70 -1.03
N VAL A 311 19.98 3.78 -0.32
CA VAL A 311 19.91 4.01 1.13
C VAL A 311 19.64 2.69 1.83
N ASN A 312 20.44 2.37 2.86
CA ASN A 312 20.16 1.28 3.76
C ASN A 312 18.88 1.65 4.53
N SER A 313 17.76 1.06 4.15
CA SER A 313 16.47 1.54 4.62
C SER A 313 15.56 0.36 4.90
N ASP A 314 14.90 0.40 6.06
CA ASP A 314 13.79 -0.48 6.42
C ASP A 314 12.54 -0.29 5.50
N ILE A 315 12.70 0.37 4.34
CA ILE A 315 11.66 0.65 3.35
C ILE A 315 11.27 -0.63 2.58
N PHE A 316 12.12 -1.67 2.62
CA PHE A 316 11.78 -2.97 2.06
C PHE A 316 10.59 -3.55 2.84
N SER A 317 9.44 -3.66 2.17
CA SER A 317 8.21 -4.20 2.75
C SER A 317 8.44 -5.58 3.37
N LYS A 318 7.65 -5.96 4.38
CA LYS A 318 7.74 -7.24 5.12
C LYS A 318 7.80 -8.51 4.27
N ASN A 319 7.40 -8.43 2.99
CA ASN A 319 7.35 -9.54 2.05
C ASN A 319 8.49 -9.53 1.01
N ARG A 320 9.55 -8.72 1.22
CA ARG A 320 10.71 -8.63 0.34
C ARG A 320 11.94 -9.16 1.04
N LYS A 321 12.72 -9.97 0.32
CA LYS A 321 14.07 -10.39 0.71
C LYS A 321 15.03 -9.82 -0.32
N THR A 322 15.94 -8.97 0.13
CA THR A 322 16.94 -8.35 -0.73
C THR A 322 18.32 -8.63 -0.16
N ASP A 323 19.16 -9.29 -0.94
CA ASP A 323 20.57 -9.45 -0.63
C ASP A 323 21.35 -8.30 -1.26
N VAL A 324 22.20 -7.64 -0.47
CA VAL A 324 23.04 -6.52 -0.94
C VAL A 324 24.48 -6.99 -1.04
N VAL A 325 25.05 -6.92 -2.24
CA VAL A 325 26.44 -7.26 -2.52
C VAL A 325 27.18 -6.01 -2.97
N VAL A 326 28.24 -5.64 -2.27
CA VAL A 326 29.17 -4.59 -2.70
C VAL A 326 30.18 -5.23 -3.65
N LYS A 327 30.16 -4.86 -4.93
CA LYS A 327 31.02 -5.49 -5.95
C LYS A 327 32.38 -4.83 -6.08
N ASP A 328 32.42 -3.50 -6.03
CA ASP A 328 33.64 -2.74 -6.24
C ASP A 328 33.83 -1.70 -5.13
N ILE A 329 35.08 -1.32 -4.89
CA ILE A 329 35.51 -0.33 -3.91
C ILE A 329 35.00 1.08 -4.31
N PHE A 330 34.57 1.23 -5.57
CA PHE A 330 34.03 2.46 -6.14
C PHE A 330 32.54 2.31 -6.46
N ASN A 331 31.69 2.67 -5.50
CA ASN A 331 30.27 3.02 -5.68
C ASN A 331 29.40 2.10 -6.57
N HIS A 332 29.72 0.79 -6.64
CA HIS A 332 28.93 -0.21 -7.36
C HIS A 332 28.28 -1.20 -6.41
N PHE A 333 26.96 -1.18 -6.39
CA PHE A 333 26.13 -2.02 -5.55
C PHE A 333 25.28 -2.95 -6.40
N GLU A 334 25.14 -4.20 -5.95
CA GLU A 334 24.22 -5.17 -6.51
C GLU A 334 23.15 -5.51 -5.47
N LEU A 335 21.89 -5.40 -5.87
CA LEU A 335 20.72 -5.84 -5.13
C LEU A 335 20.18 -7.08 -5.83
N ARG A 336 20.03 -8.18 -5.08
CA ARG A 336 19.38 -9.39 -5.58
C ARG A 336 18.08 -9.61 -4.83
N GLU A 337 17.00 -9.77 -5.57
CA GLU A 337 15.67 -9.95 -5.02
C GLU A 337 14.88 -11.02 -5.77
N SER A 338 14.11 -11.81 -5.03
CA SER A 338 13.15 -12.76 -5.58
C SER A 338 11.77 -12.47 -5.01
N ILE A 339 10.76 -12.36 -5.87
CA ILE A 339 9.41 -11.95 -5.49
C ILE A 339 8.34 -12.72 -6.26
N SER A 340 7.20 -12.91 -5.61
CA SER A 340 5.99 -13.44 -6.25
C SER A 340 4.96 -12.33 -6.43
N LEU A 341 4.53 -12.12 -7.68
CA LEU A 341 3.44 -11.20 -8.02
C LEU A 341 2.16 -12.00 -8.20
N SER A 342 1.05 -11.49 -7.70
CA SER A 342 -0.27 -12.09 -7.90
C SER A 342 -1.09 -11.21 -8.82
N ASN A 343 -1.86 -11.78 -9.74
CA ASN A 343 -2.75 -10.96 -10.58
C ASN A 343 -3.83 -10.30 -9.71
N PHE A 344 -4.35 -9.15 -10.11
CA PHE A 344 -5.50 -8.48 -9.50
C PHE A 344 -6.28 -7.66 -10.53
N PRO A 345 -7.54 -7.28 -10.25
CA PRO A 345 -8.30 -6.37 -11.12
C PRO A 345 -7.62 -4.99 -11.19
N VAL A 346 -7.53 -4.42 -12.39
CA VAL A 346 -6.88 -3.12 -12.64
C VAL A 346 -7.47 -2.00 -11.77
N GLU A 347 -8.76 -2.06 -11.51
CA GLU A 347 -9.52 -1.10 -10.70
C GLU A 347 -9.07 -1.11 -9.23
N LEU A 348 -8.46 -2.20 -8.76
CA LEU A 348 -7.89 -2.23 -7.42
C LEU A 348 -6.51 -1.56 -7.35
N HIS A 349 -5.84 -1.28 -8.46
CA HIS A 349 -4.50 -0.72 -8.41
C HIS A 349 -4.50 0.72 -7.85
N SER A 350 -3.86 0.90 -6.69
CA SER A 350 -3.63 2.21 -6.09
C SER A 350 -2.31 2.79 -6.60
N LEU A 351 -2.40 3.48 -7.72
CA LEU A 351 -1.27 4.18 -8.32
C LEU A 351 -0.83 5.31 -7.39
N SER A 352 0.39 5.22 -6.85
CA SER A 352 0.95 6.29 -6.03
C SER A 352 1.24 7.54 -6.87
N TRP A 353 0.23 8.42 -7.00
CA TRP A 353 0.28 9.86 -7.32
C TRP A 353 1.11 10.32 -8.53
N SER A 354 0.81 9.77 -9.70
CA SER A 354 0.65 10.55 -10.96
C SER A 354 -0.76 10.42 -11.55
N GLY A 355 -1.46 9.30 -11.28
CA GLY A 355 -2.82 9.03 -11.76
C GLY A 355 -3.89 10.00 -11.26
N SER A 356 -3.74 10.58 -10.05
CA SER A 356 -4.73 11.53 -9.49
C SER A 356 -4.88 12.81 -10.33
N HIS A 357 -3.91 13.11 -11.20
CA HIS A 357 -3.95 14.23 -12.13
C HIS A 357 -4.22 13.81 -13.57
N TYR A 358 -4.22 12.50 -13.89
CA TYR A 358 -4.46 11.99 -15.24
C TYR A 358 -5.81 12.44 -15.80
N GLY A 359 -6.89 12.38 -15.00
CA GLY A 359 -8.21 12.86 -15.41
C GLY A 359 -8.27 14.36 -15.74
N LYS A 360 -7.51 15.21 -15.02
CA LYS A 360 -7.36 16.64 -15.34
C LYS A 360 -6.51 16.85 -16.59
N TRP A 361 -5.60 15.93 -16.84
CA TRP A 361 -4.58 16.00 -17.87
C TRP A 361 -5.05 15.45 -19.24
N HIS A 362 -5.97 14.50 -19.24
CA HIS A 362 -6.71 13.96 -20.40
C HIS A 362 -7.80 14.94 -20.86
N LYS A 363 -8.59 15.51 -19.92
CA LYS A 363 -9.68 16.45 -20.24
C LYS A 363 -9.22 17.79 -20.83
N GLN A 364 -7.96 18.17 -20.65
CA GLN A 364 -7.38 19.39 -21.24
C GLN A 364 -6.89 19.22 -22.69
N ARG A 365 -7.29 18.16 -23.40
CA ARG A 365 -6.87 17.90 -24.80
C ARG A 365 -8.00 17.65 -25.81
N ASN A 366 -9.25 17.81 -25.41
CA ASN A 366 -10.40 17.82 -26.34
C ASN A 366 -11.06 19.22 -26.41
N LEU A 367 -10.27 20.27 -26.28
CA LEU A 367 -10.64 21.66 -26.59
C LEU A 367 -9.53 22.29 -27.43
#